data_AF-A0A9E1RA12-F1
#
_entry.id   AF-A0A9E1RA12-F1
#
_cell.length_a   1.000
_cell.length_b   1.000
_cell.length_c   1.000
_cell.angle_alpha   90.00
_cell.angle_beta   90.00
_cell.angle_gamma   90.00
#
_symmetry.space_group_name_H-M   'P 1'
#
loop_
_entity.id
_entity.type
_entity.pdbx_description
1 polymer ?
#
loop_
_entity_poly.entity_id
_entity_poly.type
_entity_poly.pdbx_seq_one_letter_code
_entity_poly.pdbx_strand_id
1 'polypeptide(L)'
;MKRYLITSLFIALTSGCSTMESLTFPSVHKIDVQQGNLITDEMVELLRPGLTKKQVQYVMGTPLIVDTFNPNHWDYVYQYRFGDGAIEDRKLRVIFDQGRVVTIDQ
;
A
#
# COMPACT_ATOMS: atom_id res chain seq x y z
N MET A 1 -42.58 -18.37 44.15
CA MET A 1 -41.43 -17.46 44.34
C MET A 1 -40.10 -18.11 43.98
N LYS A 2 -39.71 -19.26 44.57
CA LYS A 2 -38.45 -19.98 44.24
C LYS A 2 -38.27 -20.36 42.75
N ARG A 3 -39.35 -20.75 42.05
CA ARG A 3 -39.30 -21.14 40.63
C ARG A 3 -38.94 -19.97 39.71
N TYR A 4 -39.46 -18.77 40.00
CA TYR A 4 -39.15 -17.54 39.27
C TYR A 4 -37.70 -17.06 39.52
N LEU A 5 -37.19 -17.31 40.73
CA LEU A 5 -35.81 -16.99 41.10
C LEU A 5 -34.81 -17.86 40.31
N ILE A 6 -35.09 -19.17 40.18
CA ILE A 6 -34.28 -20.12 39.42
C ILE A 6 -34.29 -19.79 37.93
N THR A 7 -35.44 -19.43 37.35
CA THR A 7 -35.52 -19.05 35.94
C THR A 7 -34.80 -17.74 35.65
N SER A 8 -34.81 -16.77 36.56
CA SER A 8 -34.04 -15.52 36.36
C SER A 8 -32.53 -15.75 36.42
N LEU A 9 -32.07 -16.69 37.24
CA LEU A 9 -30.66 -17.04 37.39
C LEU A 9 -30.12 -17.74 36.14
N PHE A 10 -30.92 -18.61 35.52
CA PHE A 10 -30.56 -19.28 34.27
C PHE A 10 -30.43 -18.31 33.08
N ILE A 11 -31.29 -17.29 32.99
CA ILE A 11 -31.22 -16.28 31.92
C ILE A 11 -29.96 -15.41 32.08
N ALA A 12 -29.60 -15.06 33.32
CA ALA A 12 -28.36 -14.33 33.60
C ALA A 12 -27.09 -15.12 33.24
N LEU A 13 -27.09 -16.44 33.45
CA LEU A 13 -25.96 -17.32 33.14
C LEU A 13 -25.72 -17.52 31.63
N THR A 14 -26.76 -17.37 30.80
CA THR A 14 -26.65 -17.50 29.33
C THR A 14 -26.38 -16.19 28.60
N SER A 15 -26.29 -15.06 29.30
CA SER A 15 -26.12 -13.72 28.72
C SER A 15 -24.66 -13.37 28.35
N GLY A 16 -23.72 -14.30 28.53
CA GLY A 16 -22.28 -14.06 28.32
C GLY A 16 -21.75 -14.38 26.92
N CYS A 17 -22.59 -14.79 25.96
CA CYS A 17 -22.13 -15.33 24.66
C CYS A 17 -22.71 -14.59 23.44
N SER A 18 -22.82 -13.26 23.47
CA SER A 18 -23.35 -12.49 22.34
C SER A 18 -22.47 -11.34 21.84
N THR A 19 -21.21 -11.25 22.27
CA THR A 19 -20.26 -10.26 21.69
C THR A 19 -18.87 -10.88 21.50
N MET A 20 -18.78 -11.95 20.71
CA MET A 20 -17.50 -12.52 20.26
C MET A 20 -17.04 -12.00 18.89
N GLU A 21 -17.73 -11.02 18.29
CA GLU A 21 -17.27 -10.39 17.04
C GLU A 21 -16.09 -9.42 17.23
N SER A 22 -15.69 -9.13 18.48
CA SER A 22 -14.59 -8.21 18.76
C SER A 22 -13.60 -8.74 19.80
N LEU A 23 -13.27 -10.04 19.75
CA LEU A 23 -11.96 -10.50 20.23
C LEU A 23 -10.92 -10.12 19.16
N THR A 24 -10.70 -8.82 18.98
CA THR A 24 -9.49 -8.31 18.35
C THR A 24 -8.36 -8.77 19.26
N PHE A 25 -7.76 -9.91 18.93
CA PHE A 25 -6.49 -10.34 19.51
C PHE A 25 -5.58 -9.10 19.63
N PRO A 26 -4.91 -8.86 20.78
CA PRO A 26 -4.05 -7.70 20.92
C PRO A 26 -3.11 -7.68 19.73
N SER A 27 -3.23 -6.64 18.89
CA SER A 27 -2.62 -6.58 17.57
C SER A 27 -1.16 -7.01 17.68
N VAL A 28 -0.83 -8.18 17.12
CA VAL A 28 0.55 -8.67 17.09
C VAL A 28 1.38 -7.63 16.35
N HIS A 29 2.57 -7.33 16.86
CA HIS A 29 3.48 -6.38 16.22
C HIS A 29 3.66 -6.77 14.75
N LYS A 30 3.33 -5.84 13.86
CA LYS A 30 3.58 -5.96 12.43
C LYS A 30 4.83 -5.15 12.12
N ILE A 31 5.69 -5.73 11.30
CA ILE A 31 6.87 -5.03 10.78
C ILE A 31 6.46 -4.06 9.67
N ASP A 32 7.27 -3.03 9.47
CA ASP A 32 7.12 -2.14 8.32
C ASP A 32 7.50 -2.88 7.03
N VAL A 33 6.74 -2.63 5.96
CA VAL A 33 6.92 -3.31 4.67
C VAL A 33 7.02 -2.28 3.56
N GLN A 34 8.13 -2.30 2.83
CA GLN A 34 8.33 -1.53 1.62
C GLN A 34 8.03 -2.38 0.39
N GLN A 35 7.30 -1.83 -0.57
CA GLN A 35 6.92 -2.50 -1.81
C GLN A 35 7.13 -1.57 -2.99
N GLY A 36 7.60 -2.12 -4.11
CA GLY A 36 7.75 -1.36 -5.34
C GLY A 36 9.12 -0.71 -5.52
N ASN A 37 9.17 0.30 -6.39
CA ASN A 37 10.37 1.08 -6.70
C ASN A 37 10.49 2.23 -5.71
N LEU A 38 11.65 2.43 -5.07
CA LEU A 38 11.88 3.59 -4.22
C LEU A 38 11.79 4.87 -5.06
N ILE A 39 10.98 5.84 -4.62
CA ILE A 39 10.80 7.13 -5.30
C ILE A 39 11.11 8.23 -4.29
N THR A 40 12.31 8.81 -4.37
CA THR A 40 12.69 9.97 -3.55
C THR A 40 12.49 11.26 -4.31
N ASP A 41 12.34 12.37 -3.59
CA ASP A 41 12.13 13.69 -4.20
C ASP A 41 13.35 14.13 -5.02
N GLU A 42 14.56 13.78 -4.57
CA GLU A 42 15.81 14.00 -5.31
C GLU A 42 15.82 13.26 -6.66
N MET A 43 15.36 12.01 -6.69
CA MET A 43 15.28 11.24 -7.95
C MET A 43 14.28 11.87 -8.91
N VAL A 44 13.14 12.37 -8.41
CA VAL A 44 12.12 13.05 -9.21
C VAL A 44 12.66 14.38 -9.76
N GLU A 45 13.43 15.14 -8.98
CA GLU A 45 14.03 16.40 -9.43
C GLU A 45 15.08 16.20 -10.55
N LEU A 46 15.78 15.07 -10.53
CA LEU A 46 16.72 14.67 -11.58
C LEU A 46 16.01 14.24 -12.87
N LEU A 47 14.73 13.85 -12.81
CA LEU A 47 13.95 13.53 -13.99
C LEU A 47 13.54 14.79 -14.74
N ARG A 48 13.95 14.86 -16.01
CA ARG A 48 13.66 15.99 -16.89
C ARG A 48 13.22 15.50 -18.27
N PRO A 49 12.36 16.26 -18.98
CA PRO A 49 12.05 15.98 -20.37
C PRO A 49 13.32 15.89 -21.23
N GLY A 50 13.32 15.00 -22.21
CA GLY A 50 14.42 14.76 -23.15
C GLY A 50 15.44 13.69 -22.72
N LEU A 51 15.38 13.19 -21.47
CA LEU A 51 16.20 12.06 -21.01
C LEU A 51 15.88 10.79 -21.81
N THR A 52 16.89 9.97 -22.07
CA THR A 52 16.70 8.65 -22.72
C THR A 52 16.21 7.62 -21.72
N LYS A 53 15.56 6.54 -22.21
CA LYS A 53 15.14 5.39 -21.37
C LYS A 53 16.27 4.87 -20.44
N LYS A 54 17.51 4.80 -20.95
CA LYS A 54 18.68 4.36 -20.15
C LYS A 54 19.04 5.33 -19.02
N GLN A 55 18.93 6.64 -19.28
CA GLN A 55 19.19 7.66 -18.25
C GLN A 55 18.11 7.67 -17.18
N VAL A 56 16.84 7.51 -17.58
CA VAL A 56 15.73 7.33 -16.63
C VAL A 56 15.97 6.10 -15.76
N GLN A 57 16.36 4.97 -16.36
CA GLN A 57 16.68 3.75 -15.62
C GLN A 57 17.89 3.92 -14.68
N TYR A 58 18.86 4.75 -15.03
CA TYR A 58 19.99 5.08 -14.15
C TYR A 58 19.55 5.87 -12.92
N VAL A 59 18.62 6.82 -13.09
CA VAL A 59 18.10 7.66 -12.00
C VAL A 59 17.10 6.89 -11.15
N MET A 60 16.12 6.24 -11.77
CA MET A 60 14.96 5.64 -11.11
C MET A 60 15.09 4.12 -10.85
N GLY A 61 16.11 3.49 -11.42
CA GLY A 61 16.20 2.05 -11.50
C GLY A 61 15.28 1.44 -12.56
N THR A 62 15.27 0.10 -12.62
CA THR A 62 14.39 -0.65 -13.52
C THR A 62 12.95 -0.60 -12.99
N PRO A 63 11.97 -0.19 -13.80
CA PRO A 63 10.58 -0.24 -13.38
C PRO A 63 10.17 -1.70 -13.10
N LEU A 64 9.50 -1.94 -11.99
CA LEU A 64 9.04 -3.28 -11.61
C LEU A 64 7.82 -3.74 -12.43
N ILE A 65 7.08 -2.78 -12.98
CA ILE A 65 5.90 -3.02 -13.80
C ILE A 65 6.13 -2.36 -15.15
N VAL A 66 6.02 -3.15 -16.21
CA VAL A 66 6.06 -2.67 -17.59
C VAL A 66 4.75 -3.04 -18.24
N ASP A 67 3.99 -2.05 -18.69
CA ASP A 67 2.75 -2.26 -19.42
C ASP A 67 3.07 -2.84 -20.82
N THR A 68 2.55 -4.02 -21.10
CA THR A 68 2.74 -4.71 -22.39
C THR A 68 1.97 -4.05 -23.52
N PHE A 69 0.88 -3.32 -23.21
CA PHE A 69 0.08 -2.61 -24.20
C PHE A 69 0.68 -1.24 -24.54
N ASN A 70 1.39 -0.62 -23.60
CA ASN A 70 2.04 0.68 -23.78
C ASN A 70 3.55 0.59 -23.45
N PRO A 71 4.39 0.05 -24.37
CA PRO A 71 5.83 -0.15 -24.12
C PRO A 71 6.63 1.15 -23.97
N ASN A 72 5.99 2.30 -24.20
CA ASN A 72 6.53 3.63 -24.04
C ASN A 72 6.10 4.30 -22.73
N HIS A 73 5.35 3.62 -21.86
CA HIS A 73 4.99 4.12 -20.55
C HIS A 73 5.70 3.28 -19.49
N TRP A 74 6.46 3.92 -18.61
CA TRP A 74 7.06 3.26 -17.46
C TRP A 74 6.40 3.78 -16.19
N ASP A 75 5.83 2.85 -15.44
CA ASP A 75 5.14 3.14 -14.19
C ASP A 75 6.03 2.70 -13.02
N TYR A 76 6.39 3.66 -12.17
CA TYR A 76 7.07 3.45 -10.91
C TYR A 76 6.04 3.58 -9.79
N VAL A 77 5.88 2.52 -9.02
CA VAL A 77 4.94 2.47 -7.90
C VAL A 77 5.74 2.16 -6.65
N TYR A 78 5.53 2.94 -5.60
CA TYR A 78 6.10 2.75 -4.27
C TYR A 78 4.97 2.67 -3.25
N GLN A 79 5.10 1.77 -2.29
CA GLN A 79 4.21 1.67 -1.14
C GLN A 79 5.03 1.34 0.10
N TYR A 80 4.88 2.15 1.14
CA TYR A 80 5.39 1.89 2.48
C TYR A 80 4.21 1.65 3.41
N ARG A 81 4.15 0.46 4.01
CA ARG A 81 3.14 0.11 5.00
C ARG A 81 3.79 0.06 6.37
N PHE A 82 3.38 0.95 7.25
CA PHE A 82 3.79 0.95 8.65
C PHE A 82 3.12 -0.19 9.41
N GLY A 83 3.78 -0.66 10.47
CA GLY A 83 3.28 -1.72 11.35
C GLY A 83 1.94 -1.38 12.04
N ASP A 84 1.66 -0.09 12.22
CA ASP A 84 0.39 0.42 12.76
C ASP A 84 -0.76 0.45 11.73
N GLY A 85 -0.44 0.16 10.47
CA GLY A 85 -1.40 0.14 9.36
C GLY A 85 -1.44 1.42 8.52
N ALA A 86 -0.69 2.48 8.87
CA ALA A 86 -0.54 3.63 8.00
C ALA A 86 0.12 3.22 6.67
N ILE A 87 -0.23 3.92 5.59
CA ILE A 87 0.26 3.62 4.24
C ILE A 87 0.71 4.92 3.61
N GLU A 88 1.93 4.93 3.09
CA GLU A 88 2.43 5.95 2.18
C GLU A 88 2.56 5.35 0.78
N ASP A 89 1.86 5.94 -0.19
CA ASP A 89 1.92 5.52 -1.58
C ASP A 89 2.53 6.64 -2.42
N ARG A 90 3.41 6.28 -3.35
CA ARG A 90 3.91 7.19 -4.39
C ARG A 90 3.79 6.51 -5.75
N LYS A 91 3.33 7.25 -6.75
CA LYS A 91 3.23 6.79 -8.13
C LYS A 91 3.90 7.81 -9.03
N LEU A 92 4.56 7.32 -10.07
CA LEU A 92 5.18 8.15 -11.06
C LEU A 92 5.11 7.43 -12.40
N ARG A 93 4.54 8.09 -13.40
CA ARG A 93 4.51 7.60 -14.77
C ARG A 93 5.43 8.44 -15.63
N VAL A 94 6.31 7.77 -16.36
CA VAL A 94 7.21 8.40 -17.33
C VAL A 94 6.80 7.97 -18.73
N ILE A 95 6.42 8.94 -19.56
CA ILE A 95 5.97 8.72 -20.93
C ILE A 95 7.10 9.06 -21.89
N PHE A 96 7.37 8.14 -22.82
CA PHE A 96 8.42 8.27 -23.81
C PHE A 96 7.86 8.46 -25.22
N ASP A 97 8.49 9.34 -26.01
CA ASP A 97 8.34 9.40 -27.46
C ASP A 97 9.73 9.34 -28.11
N GLN A 98 9.85 8.58 -29.21
CA GLN A 98 11.12 8.32 -29.90
C GLN A 98 12.28 7.94 -28.95
N GLY A 99 11.98 7.25 -27.84
CA GLY A 99 12.95 6.82 -26.83
C GLY A 99 13.40 7.88 -25.82
N ARG A 100 12.75 9.05 -25.79
CA ARG A 100 13.02 10.15 -24.86
C ARG A 100 11.80 10.54 -24.04
N VAL A 101 12.02 11.04 -22.83
CA VAL A 101 10.94 11.50 -21.93
C VAL A 101 10.24 12.71 -22.54
N VAL A 102 8.92 12.66 -22.60
CA VAL A 102 8.07 13.79 -22.98
C VAL A 102 7.28 14.31 -21.79
N THR A 103 6.66 13.40 -21.04
CA THR A 103 5.77 13.73 -19.92
C THR A 103 6.11 12.88 -18.71
N ILE A 104 5.95 13.50 -17.53
CA ILE A 104 6.12 12.86 -16.22
C ILE A 104 4.86 13.19 -15.42
N ASP A 105 4.08 12.16 -15.05
CA ASP A 105 2.87 12.30 -14.24
C ASP A 105 3.14 11.76 -12.82
N GLN A 106 2.68 12.46 -11.78
CA GLN A 106 2.72 12.04 -10.36
C GLN A 106 1.32 11.72 -9.84
#